data_AF-A0A2M9BRJ4-F1
#
_entry.id   AF-A0A2M9BRJ4-F1
#
_cell.length_a   1.000
_cell.length_b   1.000
_cell.length_c   1.000
_cell.angle_alpha   90.00
_cell.angle_beta   90.00
_cell.angle_gamma   90.00
#
_symmetry.space_group_name_H-M   'P 1'
#
loop_
_entity.id
_entity.type
_entity.pdbx_description
1 polymer ?
#
loop_
_entity_poly.entity_id
_entity_poly.type
_entity_poly.pdbx_seq_one_letter_code
_entity_poly.pdbx_strand_id
1 'polypeptide(L)'
;MRTSSFRPVLLAALLLLGLPGFCLSAPPAPAEVGAALISQGPDDDQRREDQTTKQGTAQRLPGEADTTFLRRVLPVSFPNSADLVAYQCRPSTFGQQLFFSVPGGEGNEYGRDLFVLDPYQADTYAVQVLTLESLGDETGLAALFFADVDQNGQKELLTLLECSLREPAFKKQGTQYYGRVTQYQTVVFQYAGLSEAGRPHYRLDPVPRPYLDNLPTVAAVRQALAKHPSRGRGR
;
A
#
# COMPACT_ATOMS: atom_id res chain seq x y z
N MET A 1 -56.65 -2.81 52.82
CA MET A 1 -55.39 -3.26 53.43
C MET A 1 -54.43 -2.07 53.46
N ARG A 2 -53.93 -1.75 54.66
CA ARG A 2 -52.71 -0.99 55.06
C ARG A 2 -51.84 -0.40 53.92
N THR A 3 -51.25 0.79 53.97
CA THR A 3 -51.09 1.92 54.92
C THR A 3 -50.30 2.97 54.10
N SER A 4 -50.77 4.22 53.99
CA SER A 4 -50.14 5.44 54.54
C SER A 4 -48.76 5.81 53.93
N SER A 5 -48.65 6.94 53.20
CA SER A 5 -48.13 8.24 53.68
C SER A 5 -46.59 8.27 53.81
N PHE A 6 -45.82 9.21 53.24
CA PHE A 6 -45.79 10.64 53.57
C PHE A 6 -44.93 11.41 52.53
N ARG A 7 -45.32 12.68 52.36
CA ARG A 7 -44.68 13.87 51.73
C ARG A 7 -43.36 14.29 52.43
N PRO A 8 -42.77 15.51 52.22
CA PRO A 8 -42.45 16.33 51.04
C PRO A 8 -41.00 16.92 51.09
N VAL A 9 -40.62 17.66 50.03
CA VAL A 9 -39.83 18.92 49.99
C VAL A 9 -38.57 19.06 50.88
N LEU A 10 -37.42 19.30 50.23
CA LEU A 10 -36.57 20.43 50.65
C LEU A 10 -35.89 21.08 49.45
N LEU A 11 -36.33 22.31 49.16
CA LEU A 11 -35.59 23.32 48.42
C LEU A 11 -34.38 23.72 49.28
N ALA A 12 -33.19 23.77 48.71
CA ALA A 12 -32.08 24.55 49.25
C ALA A 12 -31.57 25.47 48.15
N ALA A 13 -32.02 26.72 48.20
CA ALA A 13 -31.37 27.85 47.57
C ALA A 13 -30.55 28.57 48.65
N LEU A 14 -29.36 29.06 48.29
CA LEU A 14 -28.55 30.15 48.88
C LEU A 14 -27.05 29.79 48.78
N LEU A 15 -26.09 30.69 48.56
CA LEU A 15 -26.01 32.08 48.12
C LEU A 15 -24.51 32.29 47.79
N LEU A 16 -24.21 33.15 46.81
CA LEU A 16 -22.88 33.67 46.48
C LEU A 16 -22.13 34.22 47.70
N LEU A 17 -20.79 34.15 47.68
CA LEU A 17 -19.79 35.17 48.08
C LEU A 17 -18.38 34.53 48.07
N GLY A 18 -17.49 34.90 47.14
CA GLY A 18 -16.31 35.73 47.44
C GLY A 18 -15.10 34.91 47.92
N LEU A 19 -14.02 34.73 47.13
CA LEU A 19 -12.80 35.56 47.09
C LEU A 19 -11.65 34.69 46.46
N PRO A 20 -10.40 35.16 46.28
CA PRO A 20 -9.82 35.57 45.01
C PRO A 20 -8.67 34.64 44.56
N GLY A 21 -8.16 34.86 43.34
CA GLY A 21 -6.79 34.47 43.01
C GLY A 21 -6.60 33.01 42.61
N PHE A 22 -6.96 32.70 41.37
CA PHE A 22 -6.20 31.71 40.61
C PHE A 22 -5.76 32.35 39.30
N CYS A 23 -4.45 32.37 39.10
CA CYS A 23 -3.83 32.68 37.83
C CYS A 23 -4.44 31.76 36.77
N LEU A 24 -5.27 32.32 35.89
CA LEU A 24 -5.58 31.72 34.60
C LEU A 24 -4.32 31.79 33.75
N SER A 25 -3.34 30.90 34.01
CA SER A 25 -2.46 30.46 32.93
C SER A 25 -3.32 29.53 32.07
N ALA A 26 -3.92 30.10 31.03
CA ALA A 26 -4.39 29.30 29.92
C ALA A 26 -3.23 28.37 29.50
N PRO A 27 -3.44 27.05 29.35
CA PRO A 27 -2.43 26.23 28.70
C PRO A 27 -2.19 26.84 27.31
N PRO A 28 -0.93 27.04 26.90
CA PRO A 28 -0.68 27.45 25.53
C PRO A 28 -1.34 26.42 24.62
N ALA A 29 -2.11 26.92 23.65
CA ALA A 29 -2.66 26.13 22.57
C ALA A 29 -1.57 25.17 22.04
N PRO A 30 -1.92 23.93 21.65
CA PRO A 30 -0.95 23.06 21.01
C PRO A 30 -0.38 23.83 19.83
N ALA A 31 0.91 24.14 19.92
CA ALA A 31 1.65 24.70 18.81
C ALA A 31 1.41 23.77 17.63
N GLU A 32 0.87 24.33 16.55
CA GLU A 32 0.86 23.68 15.25
C GLU A 32 2.29 23.20 14.98
N VAL A 33 2.53 21.90 15.13
CA VAL A 33 3.71 21.23 14.59
C VAL A 33 3.46 21.08 13.09
N GLY A 34 3.36 22.22 12.43
CA GLY A 34 3.33 22.38 10.99
C GLY A 34 4.56 23.19 10.60
N ALA A 35 5.25 22.74 9.56
CA ALA A 35 6.38 23.42 8.91
C ALA A 35 7.77 23.24 9.57
N ALA A 36 8.32 22.04 9.42
CA ALA A 36 9.76 21.88 9.18
C ALA A 36 10.06 20.57 8.42
N LEU A 37 9.43 20.37 7.27
CA LEU A 37 9.91 19.42 6.25
C LEU A 37 10.16 20.21 4.97
N ILE A 38 11.13 21.14 5.06
CA ILE A 38 11.69 21.79 3.89
C ILE A 38 12.56 20.72 3.23
N SER A 39 12.11 20.20 2.08
CA SER A 39 13.01 19.60 1.10
C SER A 39 14.15 20.59 0.89
N GLN A 40 15.38 20.21 1.25
CA GLN A 40 16.56 21.07 1.17
C GLN A 40 17.11 21.16 -0.27
N GLY A 41 16.48 20.45 -1.21
CA GLY A 41 16.77 20.41 -2.64
C GLY A 41 16.57 19.00 -3.22
N PRO A 42 16.54 18.86 -4.56
CA PRO A 42 16.39 17.56 -5.23
C PRO A 42 17.43 16.51 -4.79
N ASP A 43 18.67 16.94 -4.54
CA ASP A 43 19.77 16.06 -4.14
C ASP A 43 19.59 15.48 -2.72
N ASP A 44 18.94 16.21 -1.83
CA ASP A 44 18.68 15.76 -0.46
C ASP A 44 17.47 14.82 -0.41
N ASP A 45 16.48 15.04 -1.28
CA ASP A 45 15.34 14.16 -1.44
C ASP A 45 15.76 12.80 -2.02
N GLN A 46 16.58 12.79 -3.07
CA GLN A 46 17.13 11.55 -3.63
C GLN A 46 17.95 10.78 -2.57
N ARG A 47 18.86 11.46 -1.88
CA ARG A 47 19.69 10.81 -0.84
C ARG A 47 18.85 10.19 0.27
N ARG A 48 17.75 10.84 0.66
CA ARG A 48 16.84 10.33 1.70
C ARG A 48 16.07 9.11 1.21
N GLU A 49 15.60 9.12 -0.03
CA GLU A 49 14.93 7.97 -0.63
C GLU A 49 15.90 6.77 -0.73
N ASP A 50 17.10 6.99 -1.28
CA ASP A 50 18.15 5.96 -1.39
C ASP A 50 18.52 5.37 -0.03
N GLN A 51 18.58 6.21 1.01
CA GLN A 51 18.82 5.75 2.36
C GLN A 51 17.67 4.87 2.86
N THR A 52 16.43 5.29 2.65
CA THR A 52 15.23 4.55 3.08
C THR A 52 15.13 3.20 2.39
N THR A 53 15.31 3.16 1.06
CA THR A 53 15.26 1.93 0.26
C THR A 53 16.42 1.00 0.60
N LYS A 54 17.65 1.51 0.73
CA LYS A 54 18.82 0.72 1.13
C LYS A 54 18.71 0.16 2.54
N GLN A 55 18.17 0.93 3.48
CA GLN A 55 17.93 0.46 4.84
C GLN A 55 16.78 -0.56 4.89
N GLY A 56 15.85 -0.52 3.94
CA GLY A 56 14.68 -1.39 3.85
C GLY A 56 13.71 -1.18 5.02
N THR A 57 13.69 0.02 5.60
CA THR A 57 12.82 0.36 6.75
C THR A 57 12.49 1.85 6.74
N ALA A 58 11.29 2.18 7.22
CA ALA A 58 10.82 3.55 7.37
C ALA A 58 10.04 3.69 8.67
N GLN A 59 10.28 4.79 9.39
CA GLN A 59 9.56 5.13 10.62
C GLN A 59 8.49 6.18 10.35
N ARG A 60 7.26 5.89 10.75
CA ARG A 60 6.11 6.79 10.75
C ARG A 60 6.12 7.62 12.04
N LEU A 61 5.75 8.88 11.96
CA LEU A 61 5.57 9.70 13.16
C LEU A 61 4.18 9.44 13.76
N PRO A 62 4.01 9.53 15.09
CA PRO A 62 2.70 9.38 15.72
C PRO A 62 1.65 10.32 15.12
N GLY A 63 0.51 9.76 14.68
CA GLY A 63 -0.59 10.54 14.08
C GLY A 63 -0.32 11.06 12.66
N GLU A 64 0.84 10.75 12.06
CA GLU A 64 1.18 11.15 10.70
C GLU A 64 0.26 10.47 9.69
N ALA A 65 -0.32 11.21 8.74
CA ALA A 65 -1.13 10.63 7.66
C ALA A 65 -0.26 9.86 6.65
N ASP A 66 -0.83 8.87 5.96
CA ASP A 66 -0.08 8.00 5.02
C ASP A 66 0.68 8.80 3.96
N THR A 67 0.03 9.80 3.36
CA THR A 67 0.65 10.65 2.33
C THR A 67 1.78 11.51 2.88
N THR A 68 1.65 12.01 4.11
CA THR A 68 2.71 12.81 4.76
C THR A 68 3.92 11.94 5.10
N PHE A 69 3.65 10.74 5.63
CA PHE A 69 4.65 9.72 5.89
C PHE A 69 5.43 9.38 4.62
N LEU A 70 4.74 8.98 3.55
CA LEU A 70 5.38 8.61 2.29
C LEU A 70 6.18 9.75 1.67
N ARG A 71 5.63 10.97 1.65
CA ARG A 71 6.34 12.14 1.11
C ARG A 71 7.63 12.43 1.89
N ARG A 72 7.65 12.16 3.18
CA ARG A 72 8.83 12.37 4.01
C ARG A 72 9.90 11.33 3.75
N VAL A 73 9.53 10.04 3.66
CA VAL A 73 10.51 8.94 3.58
C VAL A 73 10.88 8.55 2.15
N LEU A 74 10.00 8.79 1.18
CA LEU A 74 10.14 8.49 -0.24
C LEU A 74 9.73 9.72 -1.07
N PRO A 75 10.47 10.84 -0.95
CA PRO A 75 10.08 12.11 -1.58
C PRO A 75 10.15 12.10 -3.11
N VAL A 76 11.01 11.26 -3.72
CA VAL A 76 11.21 11.22 -5.17
C VAL A 76 10.17 10.32 -5.82
N SER A 77 9.96 9.13 -5.25
CA SER A 77 8.94 8.18 -5.67
C SER A 77 7.56 8.49 -5.12
N PHE A 78 7.35 9.66 -4.50
CA PHE A 78 6.08 10.00 -3.88
C PHE A 78 4.92 9.88 -4.89
N PRO A 79 3.93 9.00 -4.66
CA PRO A 79 2.88 8.75 -5.63
C PRO A 79 1.92 9.92 -5.71
N ASN A 80 1.22 10.05 -6.84
CA ASN A 80 -0.04 10.80 -6.84
C ASN A 80 -1.01 10.09 -5.89
N SER A 81 -1.82 10.85 -5.15
CA SER A 81 -2.69 10.28 -4.11
C SER A 81 -3.65 9.18 -4.59
N ALA A 82 -3.98 9.13 -5.88
CA ALA A 82 -4.84 8.10 -6.47
C ALA A 82 -4.13 6.74 -6.67
N ASP A 83 -2.79 6.73 -6.69
CA ASP A 83 -1.99 5.52 -6.94
C ASP A 83 -1.60 4.79 -5.64
N LEU A 84 -1.91 5.40 -4.49
CA LEU A 84 -1.68 4.82 -3.16
C LEU A 84 -2.82 3.88 -2.78
N VAL A 85 -2.50 2.60 -2.63
CA VAL A 85 -3.41 1.57 -2.13
C VAL A 85 -3.03 1.22 -0.71
N ALA A 86 -3.91 1.54 0.24
CA ALA A 86 -3.83 1.07 1.61
C ALA A 86 -4.66 -0.21 1.77
N TYR A 87 -4.04 -1.29 2.24
CA TYR A 87 -4.69 -2.61 2.29
C TYR A 87 -4.30 -3.37 3.56
N GLN A 88 -5.26 -4.06 4.16
CA GLN A 88 -5.04 -4.90 5.34
C GLN A 88 -5.16 -6.38 4.97
N CYS A 89 -4.19 -6.91 4.19
CA CYS A 89 -4.24 -8.33 3.80
C CYS A 89 -3.84 -9.24 4.95
N ARG A 90 -2.81 -8.85 5.69
CA ARG A 90 -2.33 -9.63 6.82
C ARG A 90 -2.90 -9.04 8.10
N PRO A 91 -3.27 -9.89 9.07
CA PRO A 91 -3.54 -9.43 10.43
C PRO A 91 -2.24 -8.85 11.00
N SER A 92 -2.01 -7.56 10.76
CA SER A 92 -0.99 -6.79 11.47
C SER A 92 -1.70 -5.97 12.53
N THR A 93 -1.20 -6.03 13.75
CA THR A 93 -1.64 -5.16 14.85
C THR A 93 -1.06 -3.75 14.70
N PHE A 94 -0.15 -3.53 13.75
CA PHE A 94 0.65 -2.31 13.64
C PHE A 94 0.14 -1.33 12.58
N GLY A 95 -0.76 -1.76 11.68
CA GLY A 95 -1.37 -0.88 10.69
C GLY A 95 -1.74 -1.59 9.39
N GLN A 96 -2.04 -0.77 8.38
CA GLN A 96 -2.30 -1.22 7.01
C GLN A 96 -0.99 -1.26 6.22
N GLN A 97 -0.92 -2.17 5.26
CA GLN A 97 0.16 -2.18 4.26
C GLN A 97 -0.11 -1.09 3.23
N LEU A 98 0.93 -0.41 2.77
CA LEU A 98 0.85 0.63 1.75
C LEU A 98 1.55 0.15 0.48
N PHE A 99 0.87 0.30 -0.65
CA PHE A 99 1.38 -0.07 -1.96
C PHE A 99 1.22 1.10 -2.93
N PHE A 100 2.24 1.36 -3.74
CA PHE A 100 2.14 2.27 -4.87
C PHE A 100 3.21 1.92 -5.91
N SER A 101 3.01 2.33 -7.15
CA SER A 101 3.98 2.07 -8.21
C SER A 101 4.39 3.33 -8.93
N VAL A 102 5.65 3.38 -9.36
CA VAL A 102 6.24 4.45 -10.16
C VAL A 102 6.79 3.87 -11.47
N PRO A 103 7.02 4.69 -12.51
CA PRO A 103 7.82 4.27 -13.67
C PRO A 103 9.15 3.67 -13.23
N GLY A 104 9.60 2.60 -13.89
CA GLY A 104 10.84 1.92 -13.51
C GLY A 104 12.08 2.78 -13.75
N GLY A 105 13.12 2.53 -12.94
CA GLY A 105 14.44 3.17 -13.08
C GLY A 105 15.33 2.56 -14.17
N GLU A 106 16.63 2.83 -14.07
CA GLU A 106 17.67 2.27 -14.96
C GLU A 106 17.59 0.72 -14.98
N GLY A 107 17.50 0.14 -16.18
CA GLY A 107 17.34 -1.30 -16.39
C GLY A 107 15.89 -1.81 -16.36
N ASN A 108 14.90 -0.94 -16.10
CA ASN A 108 13.46 -1.26 -16.18
C ASN A 108 12.65 -0.07 -16.74
N GLU A 109 13.20 0.66 -17.71
CA GLU A 109 12.69 1.97 -18.16
C GLU A 109 11.27 1.93 -18.74
N TYR A 110 10.83 0.77 -19.24
CA TYR A 110 9.49 0.54 -19.77
C TYR A 110 8.60 -0.27 -18.82
N GLY A 111 9.12 -0.67 -17.67
CA GLY A 111 8.38 -1.36 -16.62
C GLY A 111 7.98 -0.41 -15.50
N ARG A 112 7.72 -1.00 -14.33
CA ARG A 112 7.35 -0.26 -13.11
C ARG A 112 8.09 -0.79 -11.90
N ASP A 113 8.27 0.07 -10.91
CA ASP A 113 8.74 -0.32 -9.59
C ASP A 113 7.58 -0.21 -8.59
N LEU A 114 7.25 -1.34 -7.96
CA LEU A 114 6.20 -1.44 -6.94
C LEU A 114 6.83 -1.30 -5.56
N PHE A 115 6.49 -0.23 -4.86
CA PHE A 115 6.83 -0.04 -3.48
C PHE A 115 5.84 -0.78 -2.58
N VAL A 116 6.37 -1.56 -1.65
CA VAL A 116 5.66 -2.26 -0.59
C VAL A 116 6.15 -1.73 0.74
N LEU A 117 5.27 -1.09 1.49
CA LEU A 117 5.53 -0.69 2.87
C LEU A 117 4.65 -1.50 3.81
N ASP A 118 5.29 -2.29 4.64
CA ASP A 118 4.61 -3.35 5.39
C ASP A 118 4.90 -3.25 6.90
N PRO A 119 3.89 -2.92 7.73
CA PRO A 119 4.12 -2.63 9.14
C PRO A 119 4.41 -3.91 9.93
N TYR A 120 5.55 -3.93 10.62
CA TYR A 120 6.03 -5.10 11.39
C TYR A 120 6.36 -4.80 12.86
N GLN A 121 6.41 -3.52 13.22
CA GLN A 121 6.47 -3.02 14.60
C GLN A 121 5.66 -1.72 14.68
N ALA A 122 5.40 -1.25 15.90
CA ALA A 122 4.76 0.05 16.10
C ALA A 122 5.54 1.13 15.33
N ASP A 123 4.80 1.92 14.54
CA ASP A 123 5.33 3.04 13.75
C ASP A 123 6.46 2.69 12.78
N THR A 124 6.70 1.40 12.49
CA THR A 124 7.84 0.97 11.67
C THR A 124 7.40 0.04 10.54
N TYR A 125 7.76 0.42 9.33
CA TYR A 125 7.42 -0.26 8.09
C TYR A 125 8.67 -0.89 7.49
N ALA A 126 8.56 -2.13 7.03
CA ALA A 126 9.54 -2.72 6.14
C ALA A 126 9.31 -2.11 4.76
N VAL A 127 10.38 -1.64 4.11
CA VAL A 127 10.32 -1.05 2.77
C VAL A 127 10.95 -2.04 1.81
N GLN A 128 10.19 -2.39 0.78
CA GLN A 128 10.66 -3.24 -0.31
C GLN A 128 10.22 -2.67 -1.64
N VAL A 129 11.13 -2.70 -2.62
CA VAL A 129 10.82 -2.41 -4.03
C VAL A 129 10.78 -3.74 -4.78
N LEU A 130 9.70 -3.96 -5.52
CA LEU A 130 9.48 -5.12 -6.39
C LEU A 130 9.46 -4.64 -7.83
N THR A 131 10.39 -5.15 -8.64
CA THR A 131 10.46 -4.84 -10.07
C THR A 131 9.31 -5.53 -10.80
N LEU A 132 8.56 -4.77 -11.58
CA LEU A 132 7.55 -5.23 -12.53
C LEU A 132 8.13 -5.01 -13.93
N GLU A 133 8.56 -6.11 -14.55
CA GLU A 133 9.22 -6.08 -15.85
C GLU A 133 8.31 -5.56 -16.96
N SER A 134 8.91 -4.95 -17.99
CA SER A 134 8.18 -4.53 -19.18
C SER A 134 7.63 -5.74 -19.96
N LEU A 135 6.41 -5.59 -20.45
CA LEU A 135 5.77 -6.53 -21.38
C LEU A 135 6.16 -6.28 -22.86
N GLY A 136 7.24 -5.53 -23.12
CA GLY A 136 7.74 -5.19 -24.45
C GLY A 136 7.40 -3.77 -24.93
N ASP A 137 6.66 -3.01 -24.14
CA ASP A 137 6.38 -1.57 -24.29
C ASP A 137 6.11 -0.98 -22.89
N GLU A 138 5.74 0.30 -22.81
CA GLU A 138 5.32 0.96 -21.56
C GLU A 138 4.23 0.13 -20.86
N THR A 139 4.58 -0.36 -19.68
CA THR A 139 3.75 -1.28 -18.90
C THR A 139 3.09 -0.53 -17.75
N GLY A 140 1.77 -0.60 -17.68
CA GLY A 140 0.94 -0.07 -16.62
C GLY A 140 0.64 -1.11 -15.54
N LEU A 141 0.38 -0.65 -14.30
CA LEU A 141 -0.19 -1.49 -13.24
C LEU A 141 -1.71 -1.28 -13.23
N ALA A 142 -2.46 -2.21 -13.81
CA ALA A 142 -3.92 -2.14 -13.88
C ALA A 142 -4.58 -2.47 -12.54
N ALA A 143 -4.02 -3.41 -11.76
CA ALA A 143 -4.54 -3.73 -10.43
C ALA A 143 -3.49 -4.38 -9.53
N LEU A 144 -3.69 -4.24 -8.22
CA LEU A 144 -2.97 -4.96 -7.17
C LEU A 144 -3.99 -5.62 -6.24
N PHE A 145 -3.80 -6.90 -5.95
CA PHE A 145 -4.75 -7.65 -5.11
C PHE A 145 -4.11 -8.89 -4.50
N PHE A 146 -4.77 -9.42 -3.47
CA PHE A 146 -4.34 -10.64 -2.81
C PHE A 146 -5.22 -11.83 -3.17
N ALA A 147 -4.60 -12.99 -3.40
CA ALA A 147 -5.30 -14.24 -3.68
C ALA A 147 -4.57 -15.45 -3.11
N ASP A 148 -5.33 -16.50 -2.82
CA ASP A 148 -4.76 -17.79 -2.45
C ASP A 148 -4.44 -18.54 -3.74
N VAL A 149 -3.21 -18.36 -4.21
CA VAL A 149 -2.77 -18.85 -5.52
C VAL A 149 -2.68 -20.37 -5.52
N ASP A 150 -2.20 -20.95 -4.42
CA ASP A 150 -1.96 -22.38 -4.33
C ASP A 150 -3.07 -23.16 -3.58
N GLN A 151 -4.16 -22.47 -3.22
CA GLN A 151 -5.30 -23.01 -2.47
C GLN A 151 -4.90 -23.63 -1.11
N ASN A 152 -3.87 -23.08 -0.47
CA ASN A 152 -3.32 -23.55 0.79
C ASN A 152 -3.70 -22.66 1.98
N GLY A 153 -4.55 -21.64 1.75
CA GLY A 153 -4.97 -20.64 2.72
C GLY A 153 -4.04 -19.43 2.80
N GLN A 154 -2.84 -19.49 2.24
CA GLN A 154 -1.89 -18.37 2.21
C GLN A 154 -2.26 -17.40 1.08
N LYS A 155 -2.39 -16.12 1.41
CA LYS A 155 -2.64 -15.08 0.42
C LYS A 155 -1.32 -14.52 -0.09
N GLU A 156 -1.12 -14.61 -1.39
CA GLU A 156 0.00 -14.01 -2.10
C GLU A 156 -0.39 -12.66 -2.70
N LEU A 157 0.59 -11.83 -2.97
CA LEU A 157 0.42 -10.53 -3.64
C LEU A 157 0.43 -10.75 -5.16
N LEU A 158 -0.62 -10.31 -5.85
CA LEU A 158 -0.71 -10.37 -7.30
C LEU A 158 -0.78 -8.97 -7.88
N THR A 159 -0.09 -8.77 -8.99
CA THR A 159 -0.17 -7.57 -9.81
C THR A 159 -0.71 -7.95 -11.17
N LEU A 160 -1.66 -7.17 -11.67
CA LEU A 160 -2.16 -7.25 -13.03
C LEU A 160 -1.53 -6.12 -13.81
N LEU A 161 -0.64 -6.47 -14.72
CA LEU A 161 0.06 -5.57 -15.62
C LEU A 161 -0.69 -5.49 -16.94
N GLU A 162 -0.60 -4.34 -17.60
CA GLU A 162 -1.12 -4.14 -18.95
C GLU A 162 -0.12 -3.38 -19.82
N CYS A 163 -0.08 -3.67 -21.11
CA CYS A 163 0.65 -2.87 -22.10
C CYS A 163 -0.11 -2.85 -23.42
N SER A 164 0.19 -1.89 -24.30
CA SER A 164 -0.44 -1.78 -25.62
C SER A 164 0.60 -2.01 -26.72
N LEU A 165 0.71 -3.23 -27.23
CA LEU A 165 1.67 -3.59 -28.27
C LEU A 165 1.17 -3.26 -29.67
N ARG A 166 2.08 -2.90 -30.57
CA ARG A 166 1.80 -2.74 -32.00
C ARG A 166 1.98 -4.07 -32.72
N GLU A 167 0.86 -4.69 -33.11
CA GLU A 167 0.86 -6.03 -33.72
C GLU A 167 0.37 -6.00 -35.18
N PRO A 168 0.82 -6.95 -36.02
CA PRO A 168 0.31 -7.14 -37.37
C PRO A 168 -1.23 -7.38 -37.36
N ALA A 169 -2.02 -6.44 -37.88
CA ALA A 169 -3.48 -6.56 -37.88
C ALA A 169 -4.00 -7.29 -39.12
N PHE A 170 -3.61 -6.85 -40.32
CA PHE A 170 -3.99 -7.49 -41.58
C PHE A 170 -3.06 -7.07 -42.74
N LYS A 171 -3.05 -7.85 -43.83
CA LYS A 171 -2.37 -7.50 -45.08
C LYS A 171 -3.40 -7.10 -46.14
N LYS A 172 -3.18 -5.98 -46.84
CA LYS A 172 -3.99 -5.55 -47.99
C LYS A 172 -3.08 -5.06 -49.10
N GLN A 173 -3.24 -5.63 -50.30
CA GLN A 173 -2.44 -5.31 -51.50
C GLN A 173 -0.91 -5.37 -51.27
N GLY A 174 -0.45 -6.38 -50.52
CA GLY A 174 0.98 -6.55 -50.21
C GLY A 174 1.52 -5.66 -49.07
N THR A 175 0.75 -4.68 -48.60
CA THR A 175 1.12 -3.85 -47.44
C THR A 175 0.62 -4.48 -46.14
N GLN A 176 1.50 -4.59 -45.14
CA GLN A 176 1.17 -4.99 -43.78
C GLN A 176 0.67 -3.78 -42.99
N TYR A 177 -0.54 -3.89 -42.46
CA TYR A 177 -1.11 -2.90 -41.54
C TYR A 177 -0.95 -3.41 -40.11
N TYR A 178 -0.73 -2.47 -39.18
CA TYR A 178 -0.50 -2.75 -37.77
C TYR A 178 -1.61 -2.12 -36.94
N GLY A 179 -2.13 -2.87 -35.98
CA GLY A 179 -3.07 -2.39 -34.96
C GLY A 179 -2.38 -2.31 -33.60
N ARG A 180 -3.10 -1.77 -32.62
CA ARG A 180 -2.69 -1.87 -31.21
C ARG A 180 -3.52 -2.95 -30.54
N VAL A 181 -2.86 -3.81 -29.77
CA VAL A 181 -3.48 -4.88 -28.99
C VAL A 181 -3.04 -4.71 -27.55
N THR A 182 -4.00 -4.68 -26.63
CA THR A 182 -3.69 -4.65 -25.20
C THR A 182 -3.36 -6.06 -24.73
N GLN A 183 -2.18 -6.23 -24.15
CA GLN A 183 -1.74 -7.47 -23.51
C GLN A 183 -1.83 -7.31 -22.00
N TYR A 184 -2.06 -8.42 -21.30
CA TYR A 184 -2.16 -8.45 -19.85
C TYR A 184 -1.28 -9.55 -19.27
N GLN A 185 -0.59 -9.27 -18.17
CA GLN A 185 0.18 -10.27 -17.45
C GLN A 185 -0.14 -10.22 -15.97
N THR A 186 -0.35 -11.39 -15.35
CA THR A 186 -0.45 -11.48 -13.90
C THR A 186 0.89 -11.91 -13.33
N VAL A 187 1.52 -11.06 -12.52
CA VAL A 187 2.75 -11.41 -11.78
C VAL A 187 2.42 -11.72 -10.33
N VAL A 188 2.93 -12.85 -9.84
CA VAL A 188 2.68 -13.33 -8.48
C VAL A 188 3.92 -13.13 -7.62
N PHE A 189 3.74 -12.51 -6.46
CA PHE A 189 4.74 -12.36 -5.41
C PHE A 189 4.33 -13.15 -4.18
N GLN A 190 5.13 -14.17 -3.86
CA GLN A 190 4.98 -14.97 -2.66
C GLN A 190 5.41 -14.20 -1.42
N TYR A 191 4.66 -14.33 -0.33
CA TYR A 191 5.12 -13.96 0.99
C TYR A 191 6.20 -14.96 1.44
N ALA A 192 7.44 -14.47 1.52
CA ALA A 192 8.61 -15.24 1.87
C ALA A 192 8.82 -15.39 3.39
N GLY A 193 7.88 -14.90 4.19
CA GLY A 193 7.99 -14.86 5.64
C GLY A 193 8.72 -13.61 6.15
N LEU A 194 9.33 -13.75 7.32
CA LEU A 194 10.11 -12.70 7.97
C LEU A 194 11.60 -12.89 7.69
N SER A 195 12.33 -11.81 7.43
CA SER A 195 13.78 -11.80 7.42
C SER A 195 14.34 -12.04 8.83
N GLU A 196 15.66 -12.21 8.94
CA GLU A 196 16.35 -12.31 10.25
C GLU A 196 16.08 -11.09 11.15
N ALA A 197 15.85 -9.92 10.55
CA ALA A 197 15.49 -8.68 11.27
C ALA A 197 13.99 -8.59 11.61
N GLY A 198 13.22 -9.67 11.38
CA GLY A 198 11.78 -9.72 11.62
C GLY A 198 10.95 -8.96 10.60
N ARG A 199 11.51 -8.63 9.43
CA ARG A 199 10.81 -7.81 8.41
C ARG A 199 10.06 -8.71 7.43
N PRO A 200 8.77 -8.46 7.17
CA PRO A 200 8.05 -9.17 6.13
C PRO A 200 8.68 -8.93 4.77
N HIS A 201 8.74 -9.98 3.96
CA HIS A 201 9.37 -9.93 2.65
C HIS A 201 8.52 -10.66 1.60
N TYR A 202 8.51 -10.12 0.40
CA TYR A 202 7.88 -10.70 -0.77
C TYR A 202 8.94 -11.09 -1.79
N ARG A 203 8.72 -12.19 -2.51
CA ARG A 203 9.60 -12.62 -3.60
C ARG A 203 8.79 -13.00 -4.82
N LEU A 204 9.33 -12.80 -6.01
CA LEU A 204 8.71 -13.28 -7.24
C LEU A 204 8.46 -14.79 -7.15
N ASP A 205 7.26 -15.24 -7.51
CA ASP A 205 6.96 -16.67 -7.70
C ASP A 205 7.55 -17.12 -9.04
N PRO A 206 8.54 -18.04 -9.06
CA PRO A 206 9.13 -18.51 -10.31
C PRO A 206 8.26 -19.54 -11.03
N VAL A 207 7.16 -20.01 -10.43
CA VAL A 207 6.30 -21.05 -11.04
C VAL A 207 5.57 -20.48 -12.26
N PRO A 208 5.77 -21.04 -13.47
CA PRO A 208 5.04 -20.61 -14.65
C PRO A 208 3.55 -20.91 -14.53
N ARG A 209 2.70 -19.90 -14.77
CA ARG A 209 1.24 -20.01 -14.69
C ARG A 209 0.60 -19.47 -15.97
N PRO A 210 0.76 -20.15 -17.12
CA PRO A 210 0.28 -19.64 -18.41
C PRO A 210 -1.24 -19.47 -18.48
N TYR A 211 -1.98 -20.13 -17.58
CA TYR A 211 -3.43 -19.95 -17.44
C TYR A 211 -3.82 -18.59 -16.82
N LEU A 212 -2.86 -17.79 -16.36
CA LEU A 212 -3.04 -16.42 -15.88
C LEU A 212 -2.64 -15.35 -16.91
N ASP A 213 -2.13 -15.77 -18.07
CA ASP A 213 -1.72 -14.87 -19.14
C ASP A 213 -2.96 -14.26 -19.84
N ASN A 214 -2.84 -12.99 -20.24
CA ASN A 214 -3.84 -12.27 -21.02
C ASN A 214 -5.25 -12.25 -20.41
N LEU A 215 -5.34 -12.27 -19.08
CA LEU A 215 -6.59 -12.08 -18.35
C LEU A 215 -6.77 -10.60 -18.00
N PRO A 216 -7.78 -9.90 -18.55
CA PRO A 216 -7.87 -8.44 -18.46
C PRO A 216 -8.37 -7.91 -17.11
N THR A 217 -8.79 -8.79 -16.18
CA THR A 217 -9.42 -8.35 -14.93
C THR A 217 -9.05 -9.22 -13.75
N VAL A 218 -9.05 -8.62 -12.56
CA VAL A 218 -8.89 -9.33 -11.27
C VAL A 218 -9.92 -10.47 -11.12
N ALA A 219 -11.16 -10.25 -11.56
CA ALA A 219 -12.20 -11.28 -11.50
C ALA A 219 -11.87 -12.49 -12.39
N ALA A 220 -11.38 -12.26 -13.61
CA ALA A 220 -10.93 -13.32 -14.51
C ALA A 220 -9.75 -14.09 -13.91
N VAL A 221 -8.77 -13.39 -13.33
CA VAL A 221 -7.64 -14.02 -12.63
C VAL A 221 -8.12 -14.89 -11.48
N ARG A 222 -9.01 -14.39 -10.62
CA ARG A 222 -9.58 -15.17 -9.51
C ARG A 222 -10.34 -16.39 -10.00
N GLN A 223 -11.09 -16.27 -11.09
CA GLN A 223 -11.80 -17.38 -11.68
C GLN A 223 -10.84 -18.43 -12.25
N ALA A 224 -9.75 -18.01 -12.90
CA ALA A 224 -8.72 -18.91 -13.41
C ALA A 224 -8.01 -19.66 -12.27
N LEU A 225 -7.62 -18.96 -11.19
CA LEU A 225 -7.04 -19.59 -9.99
C LEU A 225 -7.99 -20.64 -9.37
N ALA A 226 -9.30 -20.37 -9.34
CA ALA A 226 -10.28 -21.33 -8.83
C ALA A 226 -10.42 -22.58 -9.73
N LYS A 227 -10.27 -22.43 -11.04
CA LYS A 227 -10.35 -23.54 -12.03
C LYS A 227 -9.07 -24.37 -12.11
N HIS A 228 -7.94 -23.80 -11.70
CA HIS A 228 -6.63 -24.45 -11.72
C HIS A 228 -6.05 -24.57 -10.31
N PRO A 229 -6.66 -25.37 -9.41
CA PRO A 229 -6.01 -25.75 -8.16
C PRO A 229 -4.63 -26.31 -8.47
N SER A 230 -3.58 -25.73 -7.89
CA SER A 230 -2.29 -26.38 -7.83
C SER A 230 -2.49 -27.77 -7.23
N ARG A 231 -2.18 -28.81 -8.01
CA ARG A 231 -1.97 -30.15 -7.47
C ARG A 231 -0.88 -29.98 -6.42
N GLY A 232 -1.26 -30.09 -5.15
CA GLY A 232 -0.41 -29.70 -4.03
C GLY A 232 1.01 -30.23 -4.22
N ARG A 233 2.00 -29.38 -3.94
CA ARG A 233 3.38 -29.86 -3.74
C ARG A 233 3.29 -30.98 -2.70
N GLY A 234 3.41 -32.21 -3.17
CA GLY A 234 3.61 -33.38 -2.32
C GLY A 234 4.75 -33.06 -1.38
N ARG A 235 4.49 -33.27 -0.09
CA ARG A 235 5.44 -33.17 1.00
C ARG A 235 6.71 -33.96 0.73
#